data_AF-A0AB37ALK2-F1
#
_entry.id   AF-A0AB37ALK2-F1
#
_cell.length_a   1.000
_cell.length_b   1.000
_cell.length_c   1.000
_cell.angle_alpha   90.00
_cell.angle_beta   90.00
_cell.angle_gamma   90.00
#
_symmetry.space_group_name_H-M   'P 1'
#
loop_
_entity.id
_entity.type
_entity.pdbx_description
1 polymer ?
#
loop_
_entity_poly.entity_id
_entity_poly.type
_entity_poly.pdbx_seq_one_letter_code
_entity_poly.pdbx_strand_id
1 'polypeptide(L)'
;ETLTGTNTYTGGTNLTGGGTLIAGSSSALGTGALNTSGAGGTLAANTPGTTLGNAVNLGSGSTLTVGGTNDLGLGGAISGAGNLAVSGPATTTLSGTNTYTGSTTIGGGSTLAVGAGGTLSSGSTIDLSGTGATLDLSAATSPQTTGALSGGTGTNVNLGSNTLTLAGADSGTYAGVIGGTGGLTLSGTGTETLTGNNTYTGATTINSGTLAISGNGSLSSSSPVSLTAAGATLDLSGAASPQSTGTISGVAGSTVNLGNNNLTLGGSGDGTYAGNIAGTGGVTMSGTGTETLTGANTYTGATTINSGTLAIGAGGSLSATTPVSLTGAGATFDLSGATTPQTTGTLSGVAGSTVNLGGNNLTLGGTGSGTYDGTIAGAGGSLTLAGTGTETLTGTNTYTGGTNLTGGGTLIASNGAALGTGALNTSGAGGTLGTSVAGTTLNNAVNLGAGSTLTVGGANNLGLGGTISGSGNLAVNGPSTTTLTGTNTYTGNTTIGNGSTLAVGAGGALSGGSAVNLAGAGATLDLSAATTPQSTGALSGVAGSTVNLGGNALTLGGSGSGTYDGTIAGTGGSLTLAGTGTETLT
;
A
#
# COMPACT_ATOMS: atom_id res chain seq x y z
N GLU A 1 44.66 16.76 39.65
CA GLU A 1 44.97 18.18 39.95
C GLU A 1 43.70 19.01 39.95
N THR A 2 43.58 19.95 40.88
CA THR A 2 42.45 20.90 40.93
C THR A 2 42.98 22.33 40.79
N LEU A 3 42.54 23.03 39.74
CA LEU A 3 42.93 24.41 39.45
C LEU A 3 41.79 25.35 39.86
N THR A 4 41.84 25.85 41.08
CA THR A 4 40.75 26.69 41.65
C THR A 4 40.81 28.16 41.23
N GLY A 5 41.98 28.65 40.80
CA GLY A 5 42.20 30.05 40.44
C GLY A 5 41.98 30.35 38.94
N THR A 6 42.01 31.65 38.62
CA THR A 6 42.19 32.13 37.24
C THR A 6 43.67 32.04 36.88
N ASN A 7 43.98 31.38 35.76
CA ASN A 7 45.34 31.28 35.23
C ASN A 7 45.47 32.13 33.96
N THR A 8 46.67 32.69 33.72
CA THR A 8 46.93 33.61 32.59
C THR A 8 47.94 33.08 31.58
N TYR A 9 48.44 31.86 31.77
CA TYR A 9 49.39 31.27 30.83
C TYR A 9 48.76 31.01 29.46
N THR A 10 49.57 31.12 28.41
CA THR A 10 49.16 30.99 27.00
C THR A 10 49.67 29.71 26.34
N GLY A 11 50.63 29.01 26.97
CA GLY A 11 51.32 27.83 26.42
C GLY A 11 50.48 26.55 26.30
N GLY A 12 49.21 26.59 26.70
CA GLY A 12 48.30 25.45 26.69
C GLY A 12 48.45 24.51 27.89
N THR A 13 47.54 23.55 27.98
CA THR A 13 47.48 22.50 29.01
C THR A 13 47.57 21.14 28.33
N ASN A 14 48.41 20.22 28.82
CA ASN A 14 48.58 18.90 28.21
C ASN A 14 48.10 17.78 29.16
N LEU A 15 47.22 16.89 28.68
CA LEU A 15 46.77 15.69 29.38
C LEU A 15 47.30 14.44 28.67
N THR A 16 48.29 13.76 29.27
CA THR A 16 49.00 12.66 28.61
C THR A 16 48.94 11.31 29.34
N GLY A 17 48.71 11.34 30.66
CA GLY A 17 48.91 10.19 31.56
C GLY A 17 47.63 9.55 32.11
N GLY A 18 46.44 9.92 31.62
CA GLY A 18 45.16 9.36 32.08
C GLY A 18 44.64 9.93 33.40
N GLY A 19 45.32 10.90 34.00
CA GLY A 19 44.90 11.53 35.26
C GLY A 19 43.71 12.49 35.12
N THR A 20 43.16 12.91 36.26
CA THR A 20 42.04 13.86 36.33
C THR A 20 42.51 15.29 36.60
N LEU A 21 42.05 16.23 35.79
CA LEU A 21 42.19 17.68 35.95
C LEU A 21 40.82 18.31 36.23
N ILE A 22 40.71 19.06 37.32
CA ILE A 22 39.48 19.73 37.75
C ILE A 22 39.64 21.24 37.60
N ALA A 23 38.82 21.86 36.74
CA ALA A 23 38.77 23.30 36.55
C ALA A 23 37.79 23.95 37.54
N GLY A 24 38.27 24.92 38.32
CA GLY A 24 37.46 25.67 39.29
C GLY A 24 36.94 27.02 38.78
N SER A 25 37.33 27.45 37.59
CA SER A 25 36.84 28.66 36.94
C SER A 25 36.94 28.55 35.41
N SER A 26 36.26 29.44 34.68
CA SER A 26 36.30 29.49 33.20
C SER A 26 37.67 29.78 32.62
N SER A 27 38.58 30.35 33.42
CA SER A 27 39.96 30.66 33.04
C SER A 27 40.99 29.77 33.76
N ALA A 28 40.55 28.64 34.32
CA ALA A 28 41.43 27.74 35.06
C ALA A 28 42.54 27.13 34.18
N LEU A 29 42.31 27.01 32.86
CA LEU A 29 43.29 26.43 31.91
C LEU A 29 44.13 27.48 31.18
N GLY A 30 44.13 28.73 31.64
CA GLY A 30 44.74 29.82 30.88
C GLY A 30 43.98 30.10 29.58
N THR A 31 44.65 30.69 28.60
CA THR A 31 44.08 31.02 27.29
C THR A 31 44.56 30.11 26.15
N GLY A 32 45.56 29.27 26.42
CA GLY A 32 46.07 28.30 25.44
C GLY A 32 45.14 27.10 25.23
N ALA A 33 45.44 26.26 24.24
CA ALA A 33 44.67 25.05 23.96
C ALA A 33 44.86 23.97 25.05
N LEU A 34 43.85 23.11 25.23
CA LEU A 34 43.95 21.83 25.93
C LEU A 34 44.33 20.74 24.93
N ASN A 35 45.48 20.10 25.08
CA ASN A 35 45.93 19.02 24.20
C ASN A 35 45.87 17.68 24.94
N THR A 36 45.37 16.64 24.29
CA THR A 36 45.49 15.26 24.77
C THR A 36 46.48 14.46 23.93
N SER A 37 47.21 13.54 24.56
CA SER A 37 48.04 12.53 23.88
C SER A 37 48.21 11.31 24.77
N GLY A 38 48.86 10.25 24.30
CA GLY A 38 49.02 9.03 25.11
C GLY A 38 47.67 8.47 25.57
N ALA A 39 47.52 8.22 26.87
CA ALA A 39 46.26 7.75 27.45
C ALA A 39 45.17 8.85 27.54
N GLY A 40 45.52 10.12 27.28
CA GLY A 40 44.64 11.26 27.46
C GLY A 40 44.47 11.62 28.94
N GLY A 41 43.24 11.87 29.37
CA GLY A 41 42.91 12.21 30.75
C GLY A 41 41.45 12.60 30.96
N THR A 42 41.08 12.81 32.23
CA THR A 42 39.74 13.25 32.62
C THR A 42 39.75 14.74 32.91
N LEU A 43 38.80 15.49 32.35
CA LEU A 43 38.52 16.89 32.64
C LEU A 43 37.19 17.01 33.39
N ALA A 44 37.18 17.73 34.50
CA ALA A 44 35.98 17.95 35.31
C ALA A 44 35.85 19.41 35.77
N ALA A 45 34.64 19.80 36.19
CA ALA A 45 34.40 21.10 36.82
C ALA A 45 34.30 20.97 38.36
N ASN A 46 34.84 21.94 39.09
CA ASN A 46 34.59 22.07 40.53
C ASN A 46 33.32 22.88 40.83
N THR A 47 32.92 23.77 39.91
CA THR A 47 31.76 24.65 40.04
C THR A 47 30.74 24.33 38.95
N PRO A 48 29.46 24.08 39.29
CA PRO A 48 28.40 23.83 38.31
C PRO A 48 28.33 24.92 37.23
N GLY A 49 28.20 24.50 35.97
CA GLY A 49 28.05 25.41 34.82
C GLY A 49 29.35 26.09 34.36
N THR A 50 30.52 25.64 34.84
CA THR A 50 31.82 26.16 34.38
C THR A 50 31.93 25.95 32.87
N THR A 51 32.20 27.01 32.11
CA THR A 51 32.43 26.94 30.66
C THR A 51 33.87 27.32 30.35
N LEU A 52 34.60 26.42 29.70
CA LEU A 52 35.98 26.62 29.27
C LEU A 52 36.01 27.08 27.81
N GLY A 53 36.61 28.24 27.57
CA GLY A 53 36.75 28.81 26.21
C GLY A 53 37.94 28.25 25.41
N ASN A 54 38.74 27.38 26.02
CA ASN A 54 39.95 26.84 25.42
C ASN A 54 39.60 25.92 24.23
N ALA A 55 40.34 26.06 23.13
CA ALA A 55 40.34 25.04 22.07
C ALA A 55 40.85 23.71 22.62
N VAL A 56 40.31 22.60 22.13
CA VAL A 56 40.72 21.24 22.53
C VAL A 56 41.28 20.50 21.32
N ASN A 57 42.49 19.98 21.47
CA ASN A 57 43.18 19.19 20.45
C ASN A 57 43.30 17.74 20.92
N LEU A 58 42.51 16.86 20.32
CA LEU A 58 42.49 15.42 20.62
C LEU A 58 43.59 14.70 19.85
N GLY A 59 44.65 14.30 20.53
CA GLY A 59 45.75 13.55 19.92
C GLY A 59 45.32 12.15 19.46
N SER A 60 45.90 11.70 18.34
CA SER A 60 45.64 10.35 17.79
C SER A 60 45.83 9.27 18.86
N GLY A 61 44.83 8.39 19.00
CA GLY A 61 44.85 7.28 19.96
C GLY A 61 44.63 7.68 21.43
N SER A 62 44.43 8.98 21.72
CA SER A 62 44.10 9.45 23.06
C SER A 62 42.60 9.66 23.22
N THR A 63 42.11 9.60 24.46
CA THR A 63 40.72 9.90 24.82
C THR A 63 40.68 11.03 25.84
N LEU A 64 39.95 12.11 25.53
CA LEU A 64 39.55 13.09 26.54
C LEU A 64 38.25 12.61 27.17
N THR A 65 38.28 12.28 28.47
CA THR A 65 37.05 12.03 29.23
C THR A 65 36.62 13.33 29.88
N VAL A 66 35.40 13.80 29.61
CA VAL A 66 34.76 14.86 30.39
C VAL A 66 33.88 14.20 31.44
N GLY A 67 34.05 14.58 32.70
CA GLY A 67 33.25 13.99 33.76
C GLY A 67 33.21 14.71 35.08
N GLY A 68 32.82 13.98 36.12
CA GLY A 68 32.55 14.54 37.44
C GLY A 68 31.06 14.80 37.69
N THR A 69 30.75 15.48 38.79
CA THR A 69 29.38 15.69 39.28
C THR A 69 28.79 17.03 38.89
N ASN A 70 29.57 17.91 38.25
CA ASN A 70 29.19 19.27 37.93
C ASN A 70 29.18 19.47 36.42
N ASP A 71 28.17 20.20 35.93
CA ASP A 71 28.06 20.51 34.51
C ASP A 71 29.28 21.29 34.01
N LEU A 72 29.76 20.92 32.82
CA LEU A 72 30.93 21.52 32.18
C LEU A 72 30.60 21.92 30.73
N GLY A 73 30.80 23.18 30.39
CA GLY A 73 30.75 23.68 29.01
C GLY A 73 32.13 23.66 28.34
N LEU A 74 32.19 23.18 27.10
CA LEU A 74 33.32 23.32 26.20
C LEU A 74 32.96 24.33 25.10
N GLY A 75 33.43 25.57 25.26
CA GLY A 75 33.14 26.68 24.37
C GLY A 75 34.11 26.83 23.20
N GLY A 76 35.34 26.34 23.33
CA GLY A 76 36.31 26.32 22.23
C GLY A 76 36.06 25.18 21.25
N ALA A 77 36.64 25.28 20.05
CA ALA A 77 36.58 24.22 19.04
C ALA A 77 37.31 22.96 19.52
N ILE A 78 36.74 21.78 19.27
CA ILE A 78 37.40 20.48 19.49
C ILE A 78 37.83 19.91 18.13
N SER A 79 39.11 19.57 17.99
CA SER A 79 39.70 19.06 16.75
C SER A 79 40.66 17.90 17.01
N GLY A 80 41.14 17.22 15.96
CA GLY A 80 42.13 16.15 16.05
C GLY A 80 41.58 14.76 15.78
N ALA A 81 42.39 13.72 15.99
CA ALA A 81 42.06 12.33 15.65
C ALA A 81 41.74 11.45 16.86
N GLY A 82 41.83 11.99 18.08
CA GLY A 82 41.48 11.28 19.31
C GLY A 82 39.98 11.26 19.59
N ASN A 83 39.61 10.57 20.66
CA ASN A 83 38.23 10.33 21.06
C ASN A 83 37.76 11.31 22.14
N LEU A 84 36.45 11.53 22.19
CA LEU A 84 35.78 12.25 23.27
C LEU A 84 34.92 11.24 24.07
N ALA A 85 35.06 11.20 25.38
CA ALA A 85 34.18 10.43 26.25
C ALA A 85 33.49 11.37 27.24
N VAL A 86 32.22 11.14 27.52
CA VAL A 86 31.47 11.84 28.58
C VAL A 86 31.08 10.82 29.64
N SER A 87 31.39 11.10 30.91
CA SER A 87 31.18 10.16 32.01
C SER A 87 30.80 10.87 33.31
N GLY A 88 29.79 10.37 33.99
CA GLY A 88 29.31 10.92 35.27
C GLY A 88 27.95 11.59 35.11
N PRO A 89 27.25 11.90 36.22
CA PRO A 89 25.84 12.29 36.18
C PRO A 89 25.58 13.68 35.60
N ALA A 90 26.64 14.44 35.27
CA ALA A 90 26.56 15.83 34.85
C ALA A 90 26.40 15.98 33.33
N THR A 91 25.96 17.16 32.91
CA THR A 91 25.87 17.56 31.51
C THR A 91 27.18 18.16 31.03
N THR A 92 27.72 17.60 29.95
CA THR A 92 28.77 18.25 29.15
C THR A 92 28.13 19.01 28.00
N THR A 93 28.33 20.32 27.90
CA THR A 93 27.74 21.15 26.83
C THR A 93 28.78 21.58 25.80
N LEU A 94 28.62 21.17 24.54
CA LEU A 94 29.44 21.65 23.42
C LEU A 94 28.85 22.96 22.88
N SER A 95 29.60 24.05 22.95
CA SER A 95 29.20 25.36 22.39
C SER A 95 30.10 25.85 21.26
N GLY A 96 31.25 25.18 21.03
CA GLY A 96 32.13 25.43 19.90
C GLY A 96 31.85 24.51 18.70
N THR A 97 32.43 24.84 17.54
CA THR A 97 32.42 23.99 16.35
C THR A 97 33.41 22.84 16.51
N ASN A 98 32.96 21.60 16.27
CA ASN A 98 33.76 20.40 16.50
C ASN A 98 34.06 19.66 15.19
N THR A 99 35.31 19.24 15.01
CA THR A 99 35.86 18.68 13.76
C THR A 99 36.76 17.45 13.98
N TYR A 100 36.77 16.88 15.19
CA TYR A 100 37.59 15.71 15.49
C TYR A 100 37.05 14.44 14.83
N THR A 101 37.92 13.50 14.48
CA THR A 101 37.53 12.29 13.73
C THR A 101 37.45 11.02 14.57
N GLY A 102 37.95 11.03 15.81
CA GLY A 102 37.78 9.90 16.73
C GLY A 102 36.34 9.79 17.21
N SER A 103 36.03 8.70 17.91
CA SER A 103 34.66 8.42 18.34
C SER A 103 34.24 9.29 19.53
N THR A 104 32.92 9.39 19.71
CA THR A 104 32.31 10.00 20.89
C THR A 104 31.56 8.96 21.69
N THR A 105 31.90 8.78 22.97
CA THR A 105 31.21 7.85 23.86
C THR A 105 30.48 8.61 24.96
N ILE A 106 29.21 8.33 25.19
CA ILE A 106 28.41 8.87 26.29
C ILE A 106 28.13 7.74 27.27
N GLY A 107 28.71 7.83 28.47
CA GLY A 107 28.56 6.83 29.52
C GLY A 107 27.18 6.86 30.18
N GLY A 108 26.86 5.78 30.91
CA GLY A 108 25.60 5.67 31.64
C GLY A 108 25.34 6.85 32.59
N GLY A 109 24.08 7.30 32.62
CA GLY A 109 23.62 8.47 33.39
C GLY A 109 24.23 9.82 32.97
N SER A 110 25.04 9.87 31.91
CA SER A 110 25.74 11.08 31.47
C SER A 110 24.97 11.77 30.35
N THR A 111 25.08 13.10 30.25
CA THR A 111 24.47 13.86 29.15
C THR A 111 25.52 14.62 28.35
N LEU A 112 25.53 14.44 27.03
CA LEU A 112 26.22 15.32 26.10
C LEU A 112 25.18 16.24 25.45
N ALA A 113 25.24 17.52 25.75
CA ALA A 113 24.37 18.54 25.17
C ALA A 113 25.10 19.34 24.08
N VAL A 114 24.38 19.75 23.05
CA VAL A 114 24.85 20.75 22.07
C VAL A 114 24.14 22.07 22.36
N GLY A 115 24.91 23.08 22.76
CA GLY A 115 24.43 24.43 23.04
C GLY A 115 24.28 25.29 21.78
N ALA A 116 23.84 26.54 21.96
CA ALA A 116 23.74 27.51 20.87
C ALA A 116 25.12 27.75 20.23
N GLY A 117 25.21 27.67 18.89
CA GLY A 117 26.47 27.76 18.14
C GLY A 117 27.36 26.51 18.16
N GLY A 118 27.05 25.50 18.99
CA GLY A 118 27.78 24.24 19.04
C GLY A 118 27.45 23.30 17.88
N THR A 119 28.39 22.42 17.53
CA THR A 119 28.15 21.35 16.56
C THR A 119 28.63 20.00 17.07
N LEU A 120 28.00 18.91 16.64
CA LEU A 120 28.63 17.58 16.65
C LEU A 120 29.74 17.53 15.59
N SER A 121 30.62 16.52 15.67
CA SER A 121 31.60 16.26 14.62
C SER A 121 31.03 15.28 13.60
N SER A 122 30.92 15.71 12.33
CA SER A 122 30.25 14.98 11.26
C SER A 122 30.88 13.62 10.92
N GLY A 123 32.15 13.42 11.24
CA GLY A 123 32.86 12.16 11.00
C GLY A 123 32.94 11.23 12.22
N SER A 124 32.53 11.70 13.41
CA SER A 124 32.59 10.92 14.64
C SER A 124 31.39 9.98 14.73
N THR A 125 31.61 8.70 14.98
CA THR A 125 30.54 7.83 15.49
C THR A 125 30.15 8.27 16.91
N ILE A 126 28.90 8.06 17.30
CA ILE A 126 28.41 8.30 18.66
C ILE A 126 27.93 6.97 19.25
N ASP A 127 28.44 6.62 20.43
CA ASP A 127 28.01 5.44 21.19
C ASP A 127 27.48 5.83 22.58
N LEU A 128 26.19 5.58 22.82
CA LEU A 128 25.53 5.75 24.11
C LEU A 128 25.66 4.42 24.89
N SER A 129 26.79 4.27 25.59
CA SER A 129 27.30 2.98 26.06
C SER A 129 26.69 2.47 27.38
N GLY A 130 25.76 3.21 28.00
CA GLY A 130 25.11 2.76 29.25
C GLY A 130 23.75 3.39 29.49
N THR A 131 22.89 2.71 30.26
CA THR A 131 21.56 3.20 30.61
C THR A 131 21.59 4.60 31.20
N GLY A 132 20.66 5.46 30.77
CA GLY A 132 20.61 6.88 31.15
C GLY A 132 21.56 7.79 30.37
N ALA A 133 22.41 7.25 29.49
CA ALA A 133 23.19 8.07 28.56
C ALA A 133 22.24 8.86 27.66
N THR A 134 22.49 10.17 27.54
CA THR A 134 21.65 11.09 26.78
C THR A 134 22.49 11.95 25.83
N LEU A 135 22.10 11.99 24.55
CA LEU A 135 22.51 13.00 23.60
C LEU A 135 21.40 14.06 23.50
N ASP A 136 21.66 15.28 23.94
CA ASP A 136 20.68 16.37 23.95
C ASP A 136 21.02 17.45 22.91
N LEU A 137 20.19 17.52 21.88
CA LEU A 137 20.28 18.51 20.80
C LEU A 137 19.23 19.60 20.93
N SER A 138 18.46 19.64 22.02
CA SER A 138 17.30 20.52 22.15
C SER A 138 17.66 22.01 22.20
N ALA A 139 18.86 22.35 22.67
CA ALA A 139 19.38 23.71 22.72
C ALA A 139 20.22 24.11 21.48
N ALA A 140 20.45 23.18 20.54
CA ALA A 140 21.19 23.48 19.33
C ALA A 140 20.37 24.44 18.44
N THR A 141 21.08 25.26 17.67
CA THR A 141 20.49 26.31 16.81
C THR A 141 20.64 26.00 15.31
N SER A 142 21.18 24.82 15.00
CA SER A 142 21.34 24.30 13.65
C SER A 142 21.18 22.78 13.66
N PRO A 143 20.81 22.17 12.50
CA PRO A 143 20.90 20.72 12.32
C PRO A 143 22.28 20.20 12.70
N GLN A 144 22.31 18.97 13.21
CA GLN A 144 23.52 18.33 13.70
C GLN A 144 23.89 17.16 12.81
N THR A 145 25.19 16.90 12.66
CA THR A 145 25.69 15.80 11.84
C THR A 145 26.73 15.01 12.61
N THR A 146 26.64 13.68 12.52
CA THR A 146 27.57 12.72 13.10
C THR A 146 27.72 11.53 12.15
N GLY A 147 28.61 10.59 12.46
CA GLY A 147 28.72 9.29 11.79
C GLY A 147 27.54 8.36 12.10
N ALA A 148 27.84 7.08 12.39
CA ALA A 148 26.83 6.12 12.86
C ALA A 148 26.44 6.38 14.33
N LEU A 149 25.22 5.97 14.69
CA LEU A 149 24.70 6.04 16.05
C LEU A 149 24.63 4.62 16.65
N SER A 150 25.11 4.46 17.88
CA SER A 150 25.00 3.22 18.63
C SER A 150 24.51 3.51 20.05
N GLY A 151 23.82 2.54 20.65
CA GLY A 151 23.42 2.65 22.04
C GLY A 151 22.47 1.56 22.52
N GLY A 152 22.52 1.29 23.82
CA GLY A 152 21.70 0.27 24.47
C GLY A 152 20.28 0.73 24.83
N THR A 153 19.48 -0.19 25.36
CA THR A 153 18.14 0.12 25.89
C THR A 153 18.24 1.09 27.08
N GLY A 154 17.26 1.99 27.20
CA GLY A 154 17.23 3.01 28.24
C GLY A 154 18.23 4.15 28.02
N THR A 155 18.73 4.32 26.80
CA THR A 155 19.46 5.52 26.35
C THR A 155 18.53 6.45 25.57
N ASN A 156 18.91 7.72 25.45
CA ASN A 156 18.04 8.75 24.87
C ASN A 156 18.78 9.66 23.88
N VAL A 157 18.13 9.99 22.77
CA VAL A 157 18.47 11.13 21.92
C VAL A 157 17.31 12.13 21.97
N ASN A 158 17.56 13.32 22.50
CA ASN A 158 16.59 14.41 22.57
C ASN A 158 16.86 15.39 21.44
N LEU A 159 16.08 15.33 20.36
CA LEU A 159 16.28 16.19 19.18
C LEU A 159 15.90 17.66 19.43
N GLY A 160 14.98 17.92 20.37
CA GLY A 160 14.23 19.18 20.37
C GLY A 160 13.56 19.36 19.02
N SER A 161 13.81 20.49 18.34
CA SER A 161 13.33 20.75 16.97
C SER A 161 14.39 20.54 15.89
N ASN A 162 15.57 20.03 16.25
CA ASN A 162 16.70 19.90 15.33
C ASN A 162 16.66 18.58 14.55
N THR A 163 17.18 18.60 13.33
CA THR A 163 17.45 17.38 12.56
C THR A 163 18.81 16.80 12.96
N LEU A 164 18.86 15.50 13.28
CA LEU A 164 20.10 14.75 13.40
C LEU A 164 20.40 14.02 12.07
N THR A 165 21.58 14.28 11.50
CA THR A 165 22.07 13.62 10.30
C THR A 165 23.14 12.59 10.65
N LEU A 166 22.96 11.36 10.18
CA LEU A 166 23.91 10.25 10.26
C LEU A 166 24.58 10.12 8.88
N ALA A 167 25.83 10.56 8.77
CA ALA A 167 26.56 10.69 7.49
C ALA A 167 27.73 9.68 7.33
N GLY A 168 27.92 8.77 8.30
CA GLY A 168 29.04 7.82 8.31
C GLY A 168 28.85 6.63 7.35
N ALA A 169 29.94 6.05 6.87
CA ALA A 169 29.89 4.79 6.10
C ALA A 169 29.67 3.55 7.00
N ASP A 170 29.96 3.69 8.30
CA ASP A 170 29.78 2.63 9.29
C ASP A 170 28.30 2.35 9.54
N SER A 171 28.01 1.13 10.01
CA SER A 171 26.67 0.75 10.45
C SER A 171 26.51 0.97 11.96
N GLY A 172 25.31 1.41 12.35
CA GLY A 172 24.93 1.69 13.75
C GLY A 172 23.81 0.77 14.22
N THR A 173 23.71 0.58 15.54
CA THR A 173 22.55 -0.08 16.15
C THR A 173 22.14 0.65 17.41
N TYR A 174 20.94 1.22 17.38
CA TYR A 174 20.42 2.03 18.46
C TYR A 174 19.15 1.41 19.06
N ALA A 175 19.24 1.01 20.32
CA ALA A 175 18.15 0.42 21.10
C ALA A 175 17.45 1.42 22.05
N GLY A 176 17.95 2.66 22.09
CA GLY A 176 17.35 3.74 22.87
C GLY A 176 16.15 4.39 22.18
N VAL A 177 15.70 5.51 22.75
CA VAL A 177 14.60 6.32 22.22
C VAL A 177 15.15 7.58 21.60
N ILE A 178 14.87 7.79 20.31
CA ILE A 178 15.00 9.10 19.67
C ILE A 178 13.66 9.83 19.79
N GLY A 179 13.66 11.02 20.40
CA GLY A 179 12.45 11.80 20.66
C GLY A 179 12.61 13.30 20.35
N GLY A 180 11.49 14.02 20.29
CA GLY A 180 11.43 15.46 19.98
C GLY A 180 10.57 15.77 18.76
N THR A 181 10.47 17.05 18.39
CA THR A 181 9.75 17.49 17.19
C THR A 181 10.64 17.54 15.94
N GLY A 182 11.95 17.41 16.12
CA GLY A 182 12.94 17.31 15.05
C GLY A 182 12.90 15.98 14.29
N GLY A 183 13.74 15.88 13.26
CA GLY A 183 13.79 14.73 12.35
C GLY A 183 15.12 13.96 12.38
N LEU A 184 15.15 12.86 11.64
CA LEU A 184 16.33 12.02 11.44
C LEU A 184 16.68 11.99 9.95
N THR A 185 17.95 12.16 9.59
CA THR A 185 18.42 12.03 8.21
C THR A 185 19.56 11.01 8.12
N LEU A 186 19.41 9.98 7.31
CA LEU A 186 20.50 9.06 6.96
C LEU A 186 21.10 9.50 5.62
N SER A 187 22.38 9.88 5.62
CA SER A 187 23.13 10.26 4.42
C SER A 187 24.38 9.40 4.18
N GLY A 188 24.72 8.55 5.15
CA GLY A 188 25.77 7.56 5.05
C GLY A 188 25.39 6.35 4.20
N THR A 189 26.38 5.58 3.75
CA THR A 189 26.16 4.35 2.97
C THR A 189 25.92 3.11 3.84
N GLY A 190 26.14 3.21 5.15
CA GLY A 190 25.95 2.11 6.09
C GLY A 190 24.48 1.83 6.40
N THR A 191 24.26 0.82 7.26
CA THR A 191 22.94 0.50 7.80
C THR A 191 22.81 1.07 9.20
N GLU A 192 21.82 1.92 9.44
CA GLU A 192 21.41 2.31 10.79
C GLU A 192 20.25 1.42 11.24
N THR A 193 20.44 0.64 12.30
CA THR A 193 19.41 -0.29 12.81
C THR A 193 18.76 0.25 14.08
N LEU A 194 17.47 0.57 14.02
CA LEU A 194 16.69 0.98 15.18
C LEU A 194 15.99 -0.23 15.79
N THR A 195 16.30 -0.50 17.06
CA THR A 195 15.69 -1.60 17.84
C THR A 195 14.85 -1.11 19.01
N GLY A 196 14.90 0.20 19.30
CA GLY A 196 14.03 0.88 20.25
C GLY A 196 12.83 1.57 19.58
N ASN A 197 11.81 1.89 20.38
CA ASN A 197 10.63 2.63 19.92
C ASN A 197 10.94 4.13 19.85
N ASN A 198 10.94 4.69 18.65
CA ASN A 198 11.26 6.10 18.43
C ASN A 198 9.99 6.96 18.41
N THR A 199 10.06 8.13 19.04
CA THR A 199 8.91 9.01 19.29
C THR A 199 9.03 10.37 18.63
N TYR A 200 10.11 10.62 17.89
CA TYR A 200 10.27 11.89 17.17
C TYR A 200 9.21 12.08 16.09
N THR A 201 8.76 13.31 15.88
CA THR A 201 7.66 13.62 14.95
C THR A 201 8.10 14.34 13.67
N GLY A 202 9.33 14.85 13.61
CA GLY A 202 9.89 15.40 12.38
C GLY A 202 10.26 14.29 11.40
N ALA A 203 10.45 14.67 10.14
CA ALA A 203 10.63 13.72 9.04
C ALA A 203 11.83 12.78 9.21
N THR A 204 11.66 11.54 8.77
CA THR A 204 12.73 10.57 8.56
C THR A 204 13.18 10.63 7.09
N THR A 205 14.40 11.10 6.82
CA THR A 205 14.93 11.23 5.45
C THR A 205 16.05 10.20 5.23
N ILE A 206 16.01 9.48 4.12
CA ILE A 206 17.02 8.50 3.71
C ILE A 206 17.59 8.95 2.37
N ASN A 207 18.73 9.64 2.43
CA ASN A 207 19.48 10.11 1.26
C ASN A 207 20.43 9.04 0.71
N SER A 208 20.82 8.07 1.52
CA SER A 208 21.65 6.92 1.11
C SER A 208 21.56 5.81 2.18
N GLY A 209 22.11 4.65 1.86
CA GLY A 209 22.19 3.51 2.78
C GLY A 209 20.83 2.92 3.15
N THR A 210 20.81 2.26 4.30
CA THR A 210 19.62 1.54 4.81
C THR A 210 19.27 2.01 6.21
N LEU A 211 18.02 2.44 6.41
CA LEU A 211 17.43 2.53 7.74
C LEU A 211 16.67 1.23 8.00
N ALA A 212 17.14 0.42 8.95
CA ALA A 212 16.54 -0.86 9.30
C ALA A 212 15.77 -0.76 10.62
N ILE A 213 14.57 -1.34 10.67
CA ILE A 213 13.81 -1.54 11.90
C ILE A 213 13.90 -3.02 12.27
N SER A 214 14.29 -3.30 13.52
CA SER A 214 14.50 -4.67 13.99
C SER A 214 13.94 -4.91 15.40
N GLY A 215 13.46 -6.13 15.66
CA GLY A 215 12.89 -6.49 16.95
C GLY A 215 11.72 -5.57 17.34
N ASN A 216 11.78 -4.98 18.53
CA ASN A 216 10.75 -4.05 19.03
C ASN A 216 10.92 -2.61 18.52
N GLY A 217 11.79 -2.39 17.54
CA GLY A 217 12.00 -1.09 16.94
C GLY A 217 10.76 -0.57 16.24
N SER A 218 10.60 0.75 16.23
CA SER A 218 9.55 1.42 15.47
C SER A 218 9.90 2.86 15.15
N LEU A 219 9.31 3.36 14.05
CA LEU A 219 9.20 4.78 13.75
C LEU A 219 7.93 5.34 14.42
N SER A 220 7.88 6.66 14.60
CA SER A 220 6.66 7.34 15.00
C SER A 220 5.63 7.29 13.88
N SER A 221 4.39 6.95 14.22
CA SER A 221 3.26 6.88 13.27
C SER A 221 2.90 8.22 12.63
N SER A 222 3.41 9.34 13.16
CA SER A 222 3.19 10.69 12.62
C SER A 222 4.35 11.20 11.77
N SER A 223 5.53 10.58 11.84
CA SER A 223 6.71 11.02 11.10
C SER A 223 6.58 10.59 9.63
N PRO A 224 6.62 11.51 8.64
CA PRO A 224 6.71 11.13 7.23
C PRO A 224 8.11 10.59 6.91
N VAL A 225 8.19 9.67 5.95
CA VAL A 225 9.46 9.10 5.49
C VAL A 225 9.75 9.55 4.05
N SER A 226 10.98 9.97 3.76
CA SER A 226 11.42 10.38 2.43
C SER A 226 12.69 9.66 1.99
N LEU A 227 12.64 8.94 0.87
CA LEU A 227 13.76 8.20 0.28
C LEU A 227 14.25 8.94 -0.97
N THR A 228 15.22 9.83 -0.80
CA THR A 228 15.51 10.90 -1.79
C THR A 228 16.50 10.49 -2.87
N ALA A 229 17.11 9.29 -2.78
CA ALA A 229 18.08 8.79 -3.75
C ALA A 229 17.83 7.33 -4.15
N ALA A 230 18.26 6.97 -5.36
CA ALA A 230 18.30 5.58 -5.78
C ALA A 230 19.24 4.77 -4.87
N GLY A 231 18.81 3.58 -4.46
CA GLY A 231 19.53 2.74 -3.49
C GLY A 231 19.23 3.07 -2.02
N ALA A 232 18.55 4.18 -1.71
CA ALA A 232 18.04 4.44 -0.37
C ALA A 232 17.02 3.35 0.00
N THR A 233 17.16 2.78 1.20
CA THR A 233 16.31 1.67 1.66
C THR A 233 15.73 1.91 3.04
N LEU A 234 14.42 1.75 3.18
CA LEU A 234 13.76 1.50 4.46
C LEU A 234 13.52 -0.01 4.58
N ASP A 235 14.18 -0.67 5.53
CA ASP A 235 14.03 -2.11 5.76
C ASP A 235 13.23 -2.39 7.02
N LEU A 236 12.03 -2.94 6.86
CA LEU A 236 11.11 -3.31 7.92
C LEU A 236 11.09 -4.84 8.15
N SER A 237 11.89 -5.60 7.41
CA SER A 237 11.82 -7.06 7.42
C SER A 237 12.28 -7.69 8.73
N GLY A 238 13.08 -6.98 9.53
CA GLY A 238 13.53 -7.40 10.86
C GLY A 238 12.58 -7.04 12.00
N ALA A 239 11.53 -6.25 11.76
CA ALA A 239 10.61 -5.81 12.81
C ALA A 239 9.75 -6.98 13.33
N ALA A 240 9.47 -6.99 14.63
CA ALA A 240 8.65 -8.00 15.29
C ALA A 240 7.14 -7.67 15.27
N SER A 241 6.75 -6.51 14.72
CA SER A 241 5.37 -6.03 14.67
C SER A 241 5.16 -5.12 13.47
N PRO A 242 3.90 -4.99 12.98
CA PRO A 242 3.54 -4.02 11.94
C PRO A 242 4.03 -2.62 12.27
N GLN A 243 4.46 -1.90 11.24
CA GLN A 243 5.05 -0.58 11.36
C GLN A 243 4.07 0.50 10.93
N SER A 244 4.22 1.70 11.47
CA SER A 244 3.38 2.85 11.13
C SER A 244 4.25 4.08 10.94
N THR A 245 3.87 4.90 9.96
CA THR A 245 4.53 6.17 9.60
C THR A 245 3.47 7.12 9.05
N GLY A 246 3.85 8.37 8.76
CA GLY A 246 3.00 9.34 8.08
C GLY A 246 2.77 8.97 6.62
N THR A 247 3.18 9.83 5.70
CA THR A 247 3.28 9.49 4.27
C THR A 247 4.65 8.93 3.94
N ILE A 248 4.77 8.29 2.78
CA ILE A 248 6.07 7.98 2.19
C ILE A 248 6.29 8.85 0.95
N SER A 249 7.54 9.17 0.69
CA SER A 249 7.96 9.80 -0.56
C SER A 249 9.27 9.19 -1.01
N GLY A 250 9.50 9.15 -2.32
CA GLY A 250 10.77 8.64 -2.79
C GLY A 250 10.91 8.59 -4.30
N VAL A 251 12.15 8.40 -4.73
CA VAL A 251 12.55 8.41 -6.14
C VAL A 251 12.63 7.00 -6.72
N ALA A 252 12.63 6.89 -8.05
CA ALA A 252 12.84 5.62 -8.71
C ALA A 252 14.18 4.98 -8.27
N GLY A 253 14.15 3.68 -7.96
CA GLY A 253 15.31 2.94 -7.45
C GLY A 253 15.49 2.99 -5.93
N SER A 254 14.66 3.72 -5.18
CA SER A 254 14.55 3.52 -3.73
C SER A 254 13.72 2.28 -3.40
N THR A 255 13.89 1.72 -2.19
CA THR A 255 13.17 0.51 -1.75
C THR A 255 12.58 0.66 -0.36
N VAL A 256 11.33 0.23 -0.19
CA VAL A 256 10.75 -0.10 1.12
C VAL A 256 10.62 -1.63 1.16
N ASN A 257 11.43 -2.28 1.98
CA ASN A 257 11.39 -3.73 2.16
C ASN A 257 10.52 -4.07 3.36
N LEU A 258 9.31 -4.59 3.13
CA LEU A 258 8.37 -4.96 4.18
C LEU A 258 8.78 -6.24 4.91
N GLY A 259 9.51 -7.15 4.25
CA GLY A 259 9.55 -8.54 4.68
C GLY A 259 8.13 -9.10 4.79
N ASN A 260 7.74 -9.60 5.95
CA ASN A 260 6.39 -10.07 6.25
C ASN A 260 5.53 -9.06 7.04
N ASN A 261 6.04 -7.86 7.31
CA ASN A 261 5.38 -6.87 8.16
C ASN A 261 4.41 -6.00 7.35
N ASN A 262 3.27 -5.65 7.95
CA ASN A 262 2.39 -4.64 7.36
C ASN A 262 2.92 -3.23 7.65
N LEU A 263 2.84 -2.34 6.67
CA LEU A 263 3.13 -0.92 6.81
C LEU A 263 1.84 -0.11 6.79
N THR A 264 1.57 0.65 7.86
CA THR A 264 0.46 1.60 7.93
C THR A 264 0.93 3.01 7.61
N LEU A 265 0.27 3.66 6.65
CA LEU A 265 0.47 5.06 6.27
C LEU A 265 -0.65 5.90 6.86
N GLY A 266 -0.33 6.70 7.89
CA GLY A 266 -1.26 7.48 8.71
C GLY A 266 -1.24 8.99 8.43
N GLY A 267 -0.49 9.45 7.44
CA GLY A 267 -0.30 10.88 7.16
C GLY A 267 -1.56 11.62 6.69
N SER A 268 -1.70 12.88 7.08
CA SER A 268 -2.79 13.76 6.60
C SER A 268 -2.43 14.56 5.34
N GLY A 269 -1.14 14.67 5.02
CA GLY A 269 -0.65 15.27 3.78
C GLY A 269 -0.53 14.24 2.66
N ASP A 270 -0.11 14.71 1.48
CA ASP A 270 0.08 13.86 0.31
C ASP A 270 1.51 13.30 0.23
N GLY A 271 1.62 12.07 -0.25
CA GLY A 271 2.87 11.34 -0.52
C GLY A 271 2.99 10.98 -1.99
N THR A 272 4.23 10.83 -2.48
CA THR A 272 4.48 10.31 -3.82
C THR A 272 5.72 9.44 -3.79
N TYR A 273 5.53 8.14 -4.06
CA TYR A 273 6.58 7.15 -4.00
C TYR A 273 6.81 6.50 -5.37
N ALA A 274 7.98 6.79 -5.96
CA ALA A 274 8.42 6.24 -7.24
C ALA A 274 9.29 4.97 -7.10
N GLY A 275 9.64 4.60 -5.86
CA GLY A 275 10.41 3.39 -5.58
C GLY A 275 9.58 2.11 -5.60
N ASN A 276 10.21 0.99 -5.24
CA ASN A 276 9.53 -0.29 -5.06
C ASN A 276 9.16 -0.52 -3.58
N ILE A 277 7.91 -0.88 -3.30
CA ILE A 277 7.51 -1.50 -2.03
C ILE A 277 7.49 -3.02 -2.24
N ALA A 278 8.31 -3.76 -1.49
CA ALA A 278 8.54 -5.19 -1.70
C ALA A 278 8.27 -6.01 -0.43
N GLY A 279 8.08 -7.33 -0.60
CA GLY A 279 7.88 -8.28 0.50
C GLY A 279 6.53 -9.00 0.45
N THR A 280 6.26 -9.84 1.43
CA THR A 280 4.97 -10.53 1.60
C THR A 280 4.01 -9.79 2.52
N GLY A 281 4.48 -8.75 3.23
CA GLY A 281 3.67 -7.84 4.00
C GLY A 281 2.70 -7.00 3.16
N GLY A 282 1.70 -6.42 3.82
CA GLY A 282 0.69 -5.55 3.21
C GLY A 282 0.91 -4.07 3.47
N VAL A 283 0.12 -3.23 2.81
CA VAL A 283 0.09 -1.77 3.00
C VAL A 283 -1.29 -1.35 3.45
N THR A 284 -1.37 -0.53 4.51
CA THR A 284 -2.63 -0.01 5.05
C THR A 284 -2.64 1.51 5.01
N MET A 285 -3.56 2.10 4.26
CA MET A 285 -3.85 3.53 4.34
C MET A 285 -4.80 3.80 5.51
N SER A 286 -4.40 4.65 6.45
CA SER A 286 -5.22 5.11 7.59
C SER A 286 -5.17 6.62 7.81
N GLY A 287 -4.44 7.35 6.95
CA GLY A 287 -4.42 8.80 6.91
C GLY A 287 -5.56 9.38 6.06
N THR A 288 -5.68 10.71 6.05
CA THR A 288 -6.69 11.43 5.23
C THR A 288 -6.13 11.93 3.90
N GLY A 289 -4.81 11.94 3.73
CA GLY A 289 -4.15 12.41 2.52
C GLY A 289 -4.17 11.40 1.38
N THR A 290 -3.50 11.76 0.29
CA THR A 290 -3.30 10.92 -0.90
C THR A 290 -1.88 10.37 -0.93
N GLU A 291 -1.73 9.05 -0.97
CA GLU A 291 -0.44 8.42 -1.28
C GLU A 291 -0.44 8.00 -2.76
N THR A 292 0.47 8.56 -3.55
CA THR A 292 0.56 8.29 -4.99
C THR A 292 1.73 7.37 -5.29
N LEU A 293 1.44 6.15 -5.74
CA LEU A 293 2.45 5.19 -6.17
C LEU A 293 2.74 5.38 -7.67
N THR A 294 3.97 5.77 -7.99
CA THR A 294 4.45 5.94 -9.38
C THR A 294 5.50 4.89 -9.77
N GLY A 295 5.96 4.10 -8.81
CA GLY A 295 6.79 2.91 -9.04
C GLY A 295 5.97 1.63 -9.15
N ALA A 296 6.56 0.59 -9.75
CA ALA A 296 6.00 -0.75 -9.75
C ALA A 296 6.24 -1.41 -8.37
N ASN A 297 5.16 -1.71 -7.66
CA ASN A 297 5.23 -2.30 -6.31
C ASN A 297 5.05 -3.80 -6.37
N THR A 298 5.96 -4.54 -5.74
CA THR A 298 6.01 -6.01 -5.80
C THR A 298 5.52 -6.70 -4.53
N TYR A 299 5.05 -5.96 -3.52
CA TYR A 299 4.52 -6.57 -2.30
C TYR A 299 3.25 -7.39 -2.59
N THR A 300 3.09 -8.52 -1.91
CA THR A 300 1.98 -9.47 -2.15
C THR A 300 0.92 -9.51 -1.06
N GLY A 301 1.20 -8.94 0.11
CA GLY A 301 0.21 -8.80 1.18
C GLY A 301 -0.88 -7.79 0.82
N ALA A 302 -1.99 -7.84 1.55
CA ALA A 302 -3.17 -7.03 1.24
C ALA A 302 -2.89 -5.53 1.23
N THR A 303 -3.52 -4.82 0.29
CA THR A 303 -3.66 -3.37 0.32
C THR A 303 -4.99 -3.02 0.97
N THR A 304 -4.96 -2.38 2.14
CA THR A 304 -6.15 -1.98 2.88
C THR A 304 -6.26 -0.46 2.89
N ILE A 305 -7.41 0.10 2.55
CA ILE A 305 -7.65 1.54 2.55
C ILE A 305 -8.77 1.81 3.56
N ASN A 306 -8.38 2.18 4.79
CA ASN A 306 -9.31 2.56 5.85
C ASN A 306 -9.84 3.98 5.65
N SER A 307 -9.02 4.88 5.10
CA SER A 307 -9.36 6.28 4.84
C SER A 307 -8.40 6.89 3.82
N GLY A 308 -8.72 8.10 3.35
CA GLY A 308 -7.89 8.82 2.38
C GLY A 308 -7.88 8.17 1.00
N THR A 309 -6.84 8.46 0.23
CA THR A 309 -6.70 8.00 -1.15
C THR A 309 -5.39 7.23 -1.35
N LEU A 310 -5.46 6.03 -1.91
CA LEU A 310 -4.33 5.41 -2.58
C LEU A 310 -4.46 5.67 -4.08
N ALA A 311 -3.53 6.40 -4.67
CA ALA A 311 -3.51 6.70 -6.08
C ALA A 311 -2.41 5.91 -6.81
N ILE A 312 -2.71 5.40 -8.01
CA ILE A 312 -1.72 4.87 -8.94
C ILE A 312 -1.45 5.93 -9.99
N GLY A 313 -0.22 6.42 -10.04
CA GLY A 313 0.25 7.41 -11.02
C GLY A 313 0.90 6.77 -12.25
N ALA A 314 1.49 7.61 -13.10
CA ALA A 314 2.19 7.16 -14.30
C ALA A 314 3.36 6.23 -13.94
N GLY A 315 3.41 5.05 -14.59
CA GLY A 315 4.40 4.00 -14.30
C GLY A 315 4.11 3.16 -13.04
N GLY A 316 3.14 3.57 -12.23
CA GLY A 316 2.77 2.88 -10.99
C GLY A 316 2.01 1.58 -11.23
N SER A 317 2.22 0.61 -10.35
CA SER A 317 1.39 -0.60 -10.29
C SER A 317 1.43 -1.27 -8.92
N LEU A 318 0.43 -2.12 -8.65
CA LEU A 318 0.46 -3.12 -7.58
C LEU A 318 0.82 -4.50 -8.15
N SER A 319 1.18 -5.45 -7.27
CA SER A 319 1.29 -6.85 -7.67
C SER A 319 -0.08 -7.40 -8.05
N ALA A 320 -0.13 -8.18 -9.14
CA ALA A 320 -1.36 -8.80 -9.64
C ALA A 320 -2.03 -9.78 -8.66
N THR A 321 -1.30 -10.24 -7.64
CA THR A 321 -1.83 -11.15 -6.62
C THR A 321 -2.38 -10.43 -5.39
N THR A 322 -2.11 -9.12 -5.25
CA THR A 322 -2.43 -8.36 -4.04
C THR A 322 -3.92 -8.07 -3.97
N PRO A 323 -4.64 -8.52 -2.93
CA PRO A 323 -6.03 -8.12 -2.73
C PRO A 323 -6.11 -6.65 -2.29
N VAL A 324 -7.16 -5.95 -2.73
CA VAL A 324 -7.44 -4.56 -2.37
C VAL A 324 -8.75 -4.49 -1.59
N SER A 325 -8.74 -3.88 -0.41
CA SER A 325 -9.90 -3.75 0.47
C SER A 325 -10.12 -2.31 0.92
N LEU A 326 -11.27 -1.72 0.62
CA LEU A 326 -11.66 -0.36 1.01
C LEU A 326 -12.63 -0.43 2.19
N THR A 327 -12.11 -0.35 3.41
CA THR A 327 -12.83 -0.71 4.64
C THR A 327 -13.56 0.47 5.30
N GLY A 328 -13.26 1.71 4.93
CA GLY A 328 -13.93 2.90 5.44
C GLY A 328 -14.72 3.67 4.40
N ALA A 329 -15.80 4.32 4.83
CA ALA A 329 -16.51 5.29 4.00
C ALA A 329 -15.57 6.49 3.70
N GLY A 330 -15.54 6.93 2.44
CA GLY A 330 -14.61 7.95 1.95
C GLY A 330 -13.22 7.42 1.56
N ALA A 331 -12.92 6.13 1.81
CA ALA A 331 -11.72 5.50 1.28
C ALA A 331 -11.76 5.47 -0.26
N THR A 332 -10.67 5.87 -0.91
CA THR A 332 -10.57 5.95 -2.36
C THR A 332 -9.38 5.15 -2.89
N PHE A 333 -9.63 4.31 -3.89
CA PHE A 333 -8.58 3.73 -4.74
C PHE A 333 -8.65 4.41 -6.11
N ASP A 334 -7.67 5.26 -6.41
CA ASP A 334 -7.65 6.10 -7.61
C ASP A 334 -6.66 5.56 -8.65
N LEU A 335 -7.17 5.16 -9.81
CA LEU A 335 -6.40 4.71 -10.97
C LEU A 335 -6.43 5.73 -12.10
N SER A 336 -7.06 6.89 -11.94
CA SER A 336 -7.23 7.87 -13.01
C SER A 336 -5.90 8.47 -13.50
N GLY A 337 -4.86 8.47 -12.65
CA GLY A 337 -3.50 8.87 -13.00
C GLY A 337 -2.64 7.77 -13.62
N ALA A 338 -3.11 6.52 -13.67
CA ALA A 338 -2.35 5.41 -14.22
C ALA A 338 -2.25 5.49 -15.75
N THR A 339 -1.12 5.05 -16.30
CA THR A 339 -0.86 5.03 -17.76
C THR A 339 -0.95 3.64 -18.37
N THR A 340 -1.18 2.62 -17.55
CA THR A 340 -1.34 1.22 -17.96
C THR A 340 -2.50 0.58 -17.21
N PRO A 341 -3.17 -0.44 -17.78
CA PRO A 341 -4.15 -1.25 -17.06
C PRO A 341 -3.56 -1.80 -15.76
N GLN A 342 -4.38 -1.86 -14.73
CA GLN A 342 -3.99 -2.34 -13.41
C GLN A 342 -4.59 -3.72 -13.16
N THR A 343 -3.85 -4.56 -12.44
CA THR A 343 -4.32 -5.89 -12.03
C THR A 343 -4.16 -6.04 -10.52
N THR A 344 -5.18 -6.55 -9.86
CA THR A 344 -5.17 -6.91 -8.43
C THR A 344 -5.72 -8.31 -8.25
N GLY A 345 -5.59 -8.87 -7.04
CA GLY A 345 -6.14 -10.17 -6.68
C GLY A 345 -7.66 -10.12 -6.60
N THR A 346 -8.19 -9.62 -5.50
CA THR A 346 -9.63 -9.39 -5.27
C THR A 346 -9.90 -7.91 -4.99
N LEU A 347 -11.16 -7.52 -5.09
CA LEU A 347 -11.64 -6.21 -4.66
C LEU A 347 -12.72 -6.39 -3.58
N SER A 348 -12.57 -5.71 -2.45
CA SER A 348 -13.61 -5.62 -1.43
C SER A 348 -13.79 -4.18 -1.00
N GLY A 349 -14.99 -3.82 -0.55
CA GLY A 349 -15.20 -2.50 0.01
C GLY A 349 -16.60 -2.25 0.56
N VAL A 350 -16.71 -1.23 1.39
CA VAL A 350 -17.95 -0.83 2.06
C VAL A 350 -18.68 0.31 1.33
N ALA A 351 -19.97 0.50 1.59
CA ALA A 351 -20.71 1.65 1.10
C ALA A 351 -19.99 2.97 1.43
N GLY A 352 -20.00 3.90 0.48
CA GLY A 352 -19.33 5.19 0.59
C GLY A 352 -17.83 5.16 0.29
N SER A 353 -17.23 3.99 0.05
CA SER A 353 -15.89 3.90 -0.58
C SER A 353 -15.98 4.12 -2.10
N THR A 354 -14.86 4.48 -2.73
CA THR A 354 -14.81 4.75 -4.18
C THR A 354 -13.61 4.07 -4.84
N VAL A 355 -13.83 3.45 -5.99
CA VAL A 355 -12.77 3.13 -6.96
C VAL A 355 -12.93 4.09 -8.13
N ASN A 356 -11.95 4.96 -8.35
CA ASN A 356 -11.92 5.87 -9.49
C ASN A 356 -11.03 5.29 -10.60
N LEU A 357 -11.63 4.70 -11.64
CA LEU A 357 -10.88 4.13 -12.75
C LEU A 357 -10.28 5.19 -13.68
N GLY A 358 -10.85 6.40 -13.72
CA GLY A 358 -10.64 7.30 -14.84
C GLY A 358 -10.96 6.61 -16.16
N GLY A 359 -9.99 6.61 -17.09
CA GLY A 359 -10.07 5.88 -18.37
C GLY A 359 -9.42 4.50 -18.36
N ASN A 360 -8.98 3.99 -17.19
CA ASN A 360 -8.18 2.77 -17.11
C ASN A 360 -9.03 1.51 -16.90
N ASN A 361 -8.47 0.37 -17.30
CA ASN A 361 -9.02 -0.95 -16.97
C ASN A 361 -8.44 -1.47 -15.64
N LEU A 362 -9.32 -1.89 -14.73
CA LEU A 362 -8.97 -2.67 -13.54
C LEU A 362 -9.30 -4.14 -13.78
N THR A 363 -8.30 -5.02 -13.67
CA THR A 363 -8.45 -6.46 -13.77
C THR A 363 -8.40 -7.11 -12.38
N LEU A 364 -9.41 -7.90 -12.03
CA LEU A 364 -9.41 -8.78 -10.87
C LEU A 364 -8.99 -10.18 -11.32
N GLY A 365 -7.75 -10.55 -11.02
CA GLY A 365 -7.10 -11.78 -11.49
C GLY A 365 -7.04 -12.91 -10.46
N GLY A 366 -7.48 -12.67 -9.22
CA GLY A 366 -7.39 -13.62 -8.12
C GLY A 366 -8.40 -14.75 -8.17
N THR A 367 -8.14 -15.81 -7.41
CA THR A 367 -9.05 -16.96 -7.23
C THR A 367 -10.00 -16.80 -6.03
N GLY A 368 -9.74 -15.80 -5.18
CA GLY A 368 -10.58 -15.47 -4.01
C GLY A 368 -11.86 -14.72 -4.40
N SER A 369 -12.76 -14.57 -3.44
CA SER A 369 -14.01 -13.82 -3.62
C SER A 369 -13.94 -12.43 -3.00
N GLY A 370 -14.61 -11.48 -3.63
CA GLY A 370 -14.72 -10.08 -3.22
C GLY A 370 -16.18 -9.63 -3.12
N THR A 371 -16.45 -8.66 -2.25
CA THR A 371 -17.73 -7.94 -2.20
C THR A 371 -17.46 -6.46 -2.14
N TYR A 372 -17.93 -5.72 -3.12
CA TYR A 372 -17.74 -4.28 -3.24
C TYR A 372 -19.07 -3.52 -3.20
N ASP A 373 -19.26 -2.77 -2.11
CA ASP A 373 -20.46 -1.96 -1.85
C ASP A 373 -20.28 -0.47 -2.14
N GLY A 374 -19.04 -0.06 -2.44
CA GLY A 374 -18.72 1.29 -2.87
C GLY A 374 -19.13 1.58 -4.32
N THR A 375 -18.79 2.78 -4.79
CA THR A 375 -18.98 3.18 -6.18
C THR A 375 -17.69 2.98 -6.98
N ILE A 376 -17.76 2.22 -8.07
CA ILE A 376 -16.75 2.20 -9.12
C ILE A 376 -17.16 3.22 -10.18
N ALA A 377 -16.30 4.20 -10.44
CA ALA A 377 -16.54 5.30 -11.37
C ALA A 377 -15.42 5.39 -12.43
N GLY A 378 -15.67 6.10 -13.53
CA GLY A 378 -14.65 6.39 -14.54
C GLY A 378 -15.19 6.41 -15.97
N ALA A 379 -15.07 7.56 -16.65
CA ALA A 379 -15.43 7.67 -18.05
C ALA A 379 -14.39 6.93 -18.92
N GLY A 380 -14.85 5.94 -19.69
CA GLY A 380 -14.00 5.06 -20.50
C GLY A 380 -13.33 3.94 -19.70
N GLY A 381 -13.28 4.02 -18.37
CA GLY A 381 -12.73 2.98 -17.50
C GLY A 381 -13.59 1.71 -17.48
N SER A 382 -12.94 0.56 -17.37
CA SER A 382 -13.58 -0.76 -17.42
C SER A 382 -13.14 -1.66 -16.27
N LEU A 383 -13.99 -2.64 -15.94
CA LEU A 383 -13.71 -3.68 -14.95
C LEU A 383 -13.59 -5.04 -15.67
N THR A 384 -12.53 -5.79 -15.41
CA THR A 384 -12.31 -7.12 -15.98
C THR A 384 -12.20 -8.17 -14.87
N LEU A 385 -13.04 -9.20 -14.93
CA LEU A 385 -12.94 -10.41 -14.11
C LEU A 385 -12.17 -11.49 -14.89
N ALA A 386 -10.88 -11.60 -14.59
CA ALA A 386 -9.97 -12.57 -15.22
C ALA A 386 -9.67 -13.78 -14.32
N GLY A 387 -9.96 -13.68 -13.03
CA GLY A 387 -9.85 -14.79 -12.09
C GLY A 387 -11.04 -15.74 -12.11
N THR A 388 -10.93 -16.82 -11.34
CA THR A 388 -11.99 -17.84 -11.16
C THR A 388 -12.85 -17.62 -9.91
N GLY A 389 -12.55 -16.58 -9.13
CA GLY A 389 -13.28 -16.24 -7.91
C GLY A 389 -14.68 -15.69 -8.15
N THR A 390 -15.37 -15.31 -7.07
CA THR A 390 -16.67 -14.63 -7.13
C THR A 390 -16.53 -13.16 -6.73
N GLU A 391 -16.91 -12.23 -7.61
CA GLU A 391 -17.03 -10.81 -7.27
C GLU A 391 -18.50 -10.44 -7.10
N THR A 392 -18.85 -9.82 -5.98
CA THR A 392 -20.21 -9.34 -5.70
C THR A 392 -20.24 -7.82 -5.68
N LEU A 393 -20.92 -7.22 -6.65
CA LEU A 393 -21.11 -5.76 -6.72
C LEU A 393 -22.46 -5.42 -6.10
N THR A 394 -22.44 -4.82 -4.92
CA THR A 394 -23.65 -4.35 -4.21
C THR A 394 -23.90 -2.86 -4.41
N GLY A 395 -22.83 -2.08 -4.65
CA GLY A 395 -22.91 -0.65 -4.89
C GLY A 395 -23.46 -0.26 -6.26
N THR A 396 -23.81 1.02 -6.40
CA THR A 396 -24.18 1.63 -7.70
C THR A 396 -22.92 2.09 -8.41
N ASN A 397 -22.70 1.60 -9.62
CA ASN A 397 -21.50 1.88 -10.40
C ASN A 397 -21.79 2.82 -11.59
N THR A 398 -20.81 3.62 -11.98
CA THR A 398 -20.96 4.67 -13.01
C THR A 398 -19.92 4.62 -14.12
N TYR A 399 -18.98 3.67 -14.07
CA TYR A 399 -17.99 3.49 -15.12
C TYR A 399 -18.66 3.17 -16.48
N THR A 400 -18.04 3.62 -17.57
CA THR A 400 -18.66 3.57 -18.91
C THR A 400 -17.92 2.68 -19.92
N GLY A 401 -16.72 2.20 -19.60
CA GLY A 401 -15.93 1.32 -20.46
C GLY A 401 -16.43 -0.12 -20.50
N GLY A 402 -17.31 -0.51 -19.57
CA GLY A 402 -17.96 -1.81 -19.52
C GLY A 402 -17.32 -2.81 -18.55
N THR A 403 -17.91 -4.00 -18.50
CA THR A 403 -17.50 -5.10 -17.63
C THR A 403 -17.10 -6.29 -18.50
N ASN A 404 -15.94 -6.91 -18.27
CA ASN A 404 -15.44 -8.03 -19.06
C ASN A 404 -15.36 -9.29 -18.19
N LEU A 405 -15.92 -10.41 -18.65
CA LEU A 405 -15.78 -11.74 -18.03
C LEU A 405 -14.88 -12.59 -18.91
N THR A 406 -13.68 -12.90 -18.42
CA THR A 406 -12.66 -13.60 -19.21
C THR A 406 -12.14 -14.88 -18.55
N GLY A 407 -12.22 -14.96 -17.23
CA GLY A 407 -11.58 -15.99 -16.40
C GLY A 407 -12.42 -17.21 -16.03
N GLY A 408 -13.71 -17.24 -16.37
CA GLY A 408 -14.64 -18.28 -15.92
C GLY A 408 -15.13 -18.11 -14.49
N GLY A 409 -14.76 -17.02 -13.80
CA GLY A 409 -15.28 -16.67 -12.47
C GLY A 409 -16.76 -16.28 -12.45
N THR A 410 -17.26 -15.93 -11.28
CA THR A 410 -18.66 -15.51 -11.06
C THR A 410 -18.74 -14.02 -10.74
N LEU A 411 -19.67 -13.31 -11.37
CA LEU A 411 -20.04 -11.94 -11.06
C LEU A 411 -21.47 -11.91 -10.53
N ILE A 412 -21.69 -11.34 -9.35
CA ILE A 412 -23.01 -11.19 -8.73
C ILE A 412 -23.36 -9.70 -8.70
N ALA A 413 -24.40 -9.31 -9.42
CA ALA A 413 -24.92 -7.94 -9.44
C ALA A 413 -26.10 -7.80 -8.47
N SER A 414 -26.07 -6.84 -7.54
CA SER A 414 -27.14 -6.69 -6.53
C SER A 414 -28.17 -5.61 -6.86
N ASN A 415 -27.94 -4.84 -7.92
CA ASN A 415 -28.85 -3.80 -8.40
C ASN A 415 -28.65 -3.58 -9.91
N GLY A 416 -29.57 -2.84 -10.54
CA GLY A 416 -29.58 -2.64 -12.00
C GLY A 416 -28.44 -1.77 -12.56
N ALA A 417 -27.69 -1.07 -11.69
CA ALA A 417 -26.54 -0.23 -12.05
C ALA A 417 -25.21 -0.84 -11.59
N ALA A 418 -25.21 -2.08 -11.09
CA ALA A 418 -24.02 -2.73 -10.55
C ALA A 418 -22.92 -2.94 -11.61
N LEU A 419 -23.25 -2.96 -12.90
CA LEU A 419 -22.26 -3.13 -13.98
C LEU A 419 -21.86 -1.81 -14.66
N GLY A 420 -22.20 -0.68 -14.06
CA GLY A 420 -22.05 0.62 -14.71
C GLY A 420 -22.96 0.76 -15.92
N THR A 421 -22.57 1.62 -16.87
CA THR A 421 -23.37 1.92 -18.07
C THR A 421 -22.81 1.32 -19.36
N GLY A 422 -21.58 0.81 -19.32
CA GLY A 422 -20.95 0.15 -20.48
C GLY A 422 -21.51 -1.26 -20.75
N ALA A 423 -21.06 -1.89 -21.83
CA ALA A 423 -21.47 -3.24 -22.17
C ALA A 423 -20.85 -4.30 -21.22
N LEU A 424 -21.54 -5.42 -21.05
CA LEU A 424 -20.99 -6.65 -20.51
C LEU A 424 -20.40 -7.48 -21.66
N ASN A 425 -19.11 -7.77 -21.61
CA ASN A 425 -18.42 -8.55 -22.65
C ASN A 425 -17.96 -9.90 -22.08
N THR A 426 -18.09 -10.97 -22.86
CA THR A 426 -17.42 -12.25 -22.54
C THR A 426 -16.33 -12.55 -23.56
N SER A 427 -15.23 -13.13 -23.09
CA SER A 427 -14.19 -13.70 -23.95
C SER A 427 -13.47 -14.85 -23.22
N GLY A 428 -12.57 -15.58 -23.88
CA GLY A 428 -11.86 -16.69 -23.25
C GLY A 428 -12.84 -17.73 -22.66
N ALA A 429 -12.69 -18.05 -21.38
CA ALA A 429 -13.60 -18.98 -20.69
C ALA A 429 -15.01 -18.40 -20.43
N GLY A 430 -15.21 -17.10 -20.62
CA GLY A 430 -16.43 -16.40 -20.25
C GLY A 430 -16.55 -16.23 -18.73
N GLY A 431 -17.74 -16.48 -18.20
CA GLY A 431 -18.01 -16.39 -16.77
C GLY A 431 -19.47 -16.66 -16.42
N THR A 432 -19.76 -16.70 -15.13
CA THR A 432 -21.12 -16.79 -14.60
C THR A 432 -21.59 -15.42 -14.14
N LEU A 433 -22.79 -15.01 -14.54
CA LEU A 433 -23.47 -13.82 -14.07
C LEU A 433 -24.68 -14.23 -13.23
N GLY A 434 -24.82 -13.66 -12.06
CA GLY A 434 -25.97 -13.86 -11.20
C GLY A 434 -26.40 -12.57 -10.51
N THR A 435 -27.42 -12.69 -9.66
CA THR A 435 -27.87 -11.59 -8.81
C THR A 435 -28.13 -12.04 -7.37
N SER A 436 -27.89 -11.15 -6.42
CA SER A 436 -28.20 -11.35 -5.00
C SER A 436 -29.62 -10.88 -4.63
N VAL A 437 -30.28 -10.11 -5.51
CA VAL A 437 -31.63 -9.55 -5.29
C VAL A 437 -32.55 -10.01 -6.42
N ALA A 438 -33.62 -10.72 -6.06
CA ALA A 438 -34.60 -11.23 -7.02
C ALA A 438 -35.26 -10.11 -7.83
N GLY A 439 -35.36 -10.31 -9.15
CA GLY A 439 -35.98 -9.35 -10.07
C GLY A 439 -35.04 -8.25 -10.55
N THR A 440 -33.77 -8.27 -10.16
CA THR A 440 -32.76 -7.35 -10.70
C THR A 440 -32.74 -7.44 -12.22
N THR A 441 -32.84 -6.29 -12.89
CA THR A 441 -32.71 -6.19 -14.34
C THR A 441 -31.48 -5.37 -14.69
N LEU A 442 -30.60 -5.94 -15.51
CA LEU A 442 -29.41 -5.28 -16.03
C LEU A 442 -29.68 -4.78 -17.44
N ASN A 443 -29.53 -3.47 -17.65
CA ASN A 443 -29.82 -2.83 -18.94
C ASN A 443 -28.59 -2.73 -19.85
N ASN A 444 -27.45 -3.25 -19.41
CA ASN A 444 -26.21 -3.29 -20.18
C ASN A 444 -26.41 -4.11 -21.45
N ALA A 445 -25.90 -3.62 -22.58
CA ALA A 445 -25.73 -4.46 -23.76
C ALA A 445 -24.78 -5.63 -23.42
N VAL A 446 -25.01 -6.80 -24.01
CA VAL A 446 -24.17 -7.98 -23.78
C VAL A 446 -23.52 -8.39 -25.09
N ASN A 447 -22.20 -8.50 -25.09
CA ASN A 447 -21.41 -8.93 -26.24
C ASN A 447 -20.77 -10.29 -25.94
N LEU A 448 -21.28 -11.34 -26.59
CA LEU A 448 -20.79 -12.70 -26.45
C LEU A 448 -19.61 -12.93 -27.40
N GLY A 449 -18.39 -12.95 -26.87
CA GLY A 449 -17.18 -13.18 -27.66
C GLY A 449 -17.10 -14.59 -28.22
N ALA A 450 -16.51 -14.72 -29.41
CA ALA A 450 -16.35 -16.01 -30.09
C ALA A 450 -15.65 -17.04 -29.19
N GLY A 451 -16.21 -18.24 -29.11
CA GLY A 451 -15.68 -19.34 -28.28
C GLY A 451 -15.89 -19.19 -26.77
N SER A 452 -16.48 -18.09 -26.30
CA SER A 452 -16.84 -17.91 -24.89
C SER A 452 -18.30 -18.27 -24.62
N THR A 453 -18.61 -18.53 -23.35
CA THR A 453 -19.99 -18.76 -22.88
C THR A 453 -20.29 -17.80 -21.73
N LEU A 454 -21.33 -16.99 -21.87
CA LEU A 454 -21.94 -16.34 -20.71
C LEU A 454 -22.89 -17.33 -20.05
N THR A 455 -22.57 -17.74 -18.82
CA THR A 455 -23.53 -18.48 -18.00
C THR A 455 -24.32 -17.48 -17.17
N VAL A 456 -25.63 -17.56 -17.18
CA VAL A 456 -26.53 -16.78 -16.33
C VAL A 456 -27.14 -17.74 -15.32
N GLY A 457 -27.03 -17.44 -14.03
CA GLY A 457 -27.50 -18.36 -13.02
C GLY A 457 -27.52 -17.86 -11.59
N GLY A 458 -27.80 -18.80 -10.68
CA GLY A 458 -27.97 -18.54 -9.25
C GLY A 458 -29.41 -18.73 -8.77
N ALA A 459 -29.65 -18.43 -7.49
CA ALA A 459 -30.94 -18.68 -6.83
C ALA A 459 -32.03 -17.65 -7.19
N ASN A 460 -31.65 -16.48 -7.69
CA ASN A 460 -32.54 -15.34 -7.87
C ASN A 460 -32.83 -15.09 -9.35
N ASN A 461 -34.05 -14.67 -9.67
CA ASN A 461 -34.44 -14.27 -11.02
C ASN A 461 -33.66 -13.04 -11.48
N LEU A 462 -33.18 -13.06 -12.73
CA LEU A 462 -32.41 -11.98 -13.34
C LEU A 462 -33.02 -11.55 -14.69
N GLY A 463 -33.15 -10.25 -14.91
CA GLY A 463 -33.53 -9.67 -16.19
C GLY A 463 -32.32 -9.18 -16.98
N LEU A 464 -32.32 -9.40 -18.29
CA LEU A 464 -31.36 -8.83 -19.24
C LEU A 464 -32.14 -7.94 -20.23
N GLY A 465 -32.01 -6.63 -20.06
CA GLY A 465 -32.75 -5.63 -20.84
C GLY A 465 -32.00 -5.04 -22.03
N GLY A 466 -30.67 -5.12 -22.03
CA GLY A 466 -29.87 -4.71 -23.19
C GLY A 466 -29.90 -5.74 -24.32
N THR A 467 -29.51 -5.32 -25.52
CA THR A 467 -29.29 -6.21 -26.66
C THR A 467 -28.16 -7.20 -26.35
N ILE A 468 -28.40 -8.49 -26.57
CA ILE A 468 -27.37 -9.54 -26.58
C ILE A 468 -26.93 -9.78 -28.03
N SER A 469 -25.63 -9.66 -28.30
CA SER A 469 -25.03 -9.81 -29.64
C SER A 469 -23.74 -10.64 -29.60
N GLY A 470 -23.16 -10.93 -30.76
CA GLY A 470 -21.90 -11.68 -30.88
C GLY A 470 -22.07 -13.13 -31.32
N SER A 471 -20.99 -13.91 -31.29
CA SER A 471 -20.96 -15.31 -31.76
C SER A 471 -20.68 -16.33 -30.65
N GLY A 472 -20.47 -15.87 -29.42
CA GLY A 472 -20.38 -16.73 -28.24
C GLY A 472 -21.74 -17.28 -27.80
N ASN A 473 -21.70 -18.18 -26.82
CA ASN A 473 -22.87 -18.89 -26.33
C ASN A 473 -23.52 -18.21 -25.13
N LEU A 474 -24.82 -18.42 -24.98
CA LEU A 474 -25.56 -18.11 -23.77
C LEU A 474 -25.95 -19.41 -23.09
N ALA A 475 -25.67 -19.55 -21.80
CA ALA A 475 -26.13 -20.66 -20.98
C ALA A 475 -26.98 -20.12 -19.82
N VAL A 476 -28.12 -20.72 -19.54
CA VAL A 476 -28.98 -20.39 -18.40
C VAL A 476 -28.97 -21.60 -17.48
N ASN A 477 -28.53 -21.43 -16.23
CA ASN A 477 -28.32 -22.51 -15.29
C ASN A 477 -28.77 -22.15 -13.87
N GLY A 478 -29.42 -23.07 -13.16
CA GLY A 478 -29.97 -22.87 -11.82
C GLY A 478 -31.51 -22.91 -11.79
N PRO A 479 -32.15 -22.89 -10.61
CA PRO A 479 -33.60 -22.99 -10.50
C PRO A 479 -34.35 -21.69 -10.82
N SER A 480 -33.63 -20.63 -11.18
CA SER A 480 -34.17 -19.28 -11.38
C SER A 480 -34.61 -19.02 -12.82
N THR A 481 -35.35 -17.92 -12.99
CA THR A 481 -35.75 -17.40 -14.29
C THR A 481 -34.80 -16.31 -14.77
N THR A 482 -34.21 -16.50 -15.94
CA THR A 482 -33.58 -15.41 -16.71
C THR A 482 -34.60 -14.83 -17.67
N THR A 483 -34.90 -13.53 -17.59
CA THR A 483 -35.88 -12.86 -18.47
C THR A 483 -35.19 -11.95 -19.46
N LEU A 484 -35.40 -12.17 -20.75
CA LEU A 484 -34.93 -11.28 -21.83
C LEU A 484 -35.99 -10.23 -22.11
N THR A 485 -35.65 -8.95 -21.97
CA THR A 485 -36.54 -7.82 -22.31
C THR A 485 -36.00 -6.93 -23.43
N GLY A 486 -34.76 -7.17 -23.87
CA GLY A 486 -34.16 -6.57 -25.07
C GLY A 486 -34.28 -7.47 -26.31
N THR A 487 -34.06 -6.89 -27.49
CA THR A 487 -33.93 -7.62 -28.76
C THR A 487 -32.54 -8.23 -28.90
N ASN A 488 -32.43 -9.49 -29.32
CA ASN A 488 -31.17 -10.22 -29.36
C ASN A 488 -30.77 -10.66 -30.76
N THR A 489 -29.47 -10.64 -31.08
CA THR A 489 -28.92 -10.91 -32.43
C THR A 489 -27.68 -11.81 -32.42
N TYR A 490 -27.36 -12.46 -31.30
CA TYR A 490 -26.19 -13.35 -31.21
C TYR A 490 -26.39 -14.66 -31.97
N THR A 491 -25.31 -15.25 -32.49
CA THR A 491 -25.39 -16.46 -33.34
C THR A 491 -24.89 -17.73 -32.65
N GLY A 492 -24.22 -17.62 -31.49
CA GLY A 492 -23.85 -18.80 -30.72
C GLY A 492 -25.06 -19.45 -30.06
N ASN A 493 -24.87 -20.65 -29.52
CA ASN A 493 -25.98 -21.45 -29.02
C ASN A 493 -26.54 -20.92 -27.71
N THR A 494 -27.83 -21.10 -27.49
CA THR A 494 -28.51 -20.90 -26.21
C THR A 494 -28.74 -22.25 -25.55
N THR A 495 -28.20 -22.47 -24.35
CA THR A 495 -28.45 -23.68 -23.56
C THR A 495 -29.28 -23.35 -22.32
N ILE A 496 -30.33 -24.11 -22.06
CA ILE A 496 -31.15 -24.00 -20.85
C ILE A 496 -30.94 -25.27 -20.03
N GLY A 497 -30.39 -25.12 -18.83
CA GLY A 497 -30.03 -26.20 -17.92
C GLY A 497 -31.20 -26.79 -17.13
N ASN A 498 -30.89 -27.79 -16.32
CA ASN A 498 -31.88 -28.49 -15.48
C ASN A 498 -32.57 -27.54 -14.50
N GLY A 499 -33.91 -27.58 -14.51
CA GLY A 499 -34.75 -26.72 -13.66
C GLY A 499 -34.68 -25.22 -13.96
N SER A 500 -33.98 -24.82 -15.02
CA SER A 500 -33.80 -23.41 -15.39
C SER A 500 -34.92 -22.91 -16.29
N THR A 501 -35.27 -21.63 -16.17
CA THR A 501 -36.21 -20.98 -17.09
C THR A 501 -35.54 -19.83 -17.82
N LEU A 502 -35.61 -19.84 -19.15
CA LEU A 502 -35.37 -18.67 -19.99
C LEU A 502 -36.73 -18.12 -20.43
N ALA A 503 -37.07 -16.92 -19.96
CA ALA A 503 -38.31 -16.23 -20.31
C ALA A 503 -38.05 -15.09 -21.30
N VAL A 504 -39.00 -14.82 -22.18
CA VAL A 504 -39.04 -13.61 -23.01
C VAL A 504 -40.15 -12.70 -22.50
N GLY A 505 -39.77 -11.52 -22.00
CA GLY A 505 -40.70 -10.52 -21.49
C GLY A 505 -41.24 -9.58 -22.59
N ALA A 506 -42.05 -8.60 -22.18
CA ALA A 506 -42.54 -7.57 -23.08
C ALA A 506 -41.38 -6.78 -23.71
N GLY A 507 -41.43 -6.55 -25.03
CA GLY A 507 -40.33 -5.93 -25.79
C GLY A 507 -39.12 -6.82 -26.07
N GLY A 508 -39.01 -8.00 -25.43
CA GLY A 508 -37.91 -8.94 -25.64
C GLY A 508 -38.04 -9.76 -26.93
N ALA A 509 -36.90 -10.23 -27.44
CA ALA A 509 -36.87 -11.18 -28.55
C ALA A 509 -35.75 -12.22 -28.39
N LEU A 510 -36.01 -13.48 -28.74
CA LEU A 510 -34.97 -14.48 -28.99
C LEU A 510 -34.10 -14.06 -30.19
N SER A 511 -32.91 -14.66 -30.30
CA SER A 511 -32.08 -14.50 -31.51
C SER A 511 -32.43 -15.55 -32.55
N GLY A 512 -32.90 -15.12 -33.72
CA GLY A 512 -33.18 -16.01 -34.86
C GLY A 512 -31.95 -16.74 -35.42
N GLY A 513 -30.73 -16.28 -35.08
CA GLY A 513 -29.48 -16.92 -35.46
C GLY A 513 -28.95 -17.95 -34.46
N SER A 514 -29.52 -18.04 -33.25
CA SER A 514 -29.08 -18.96 -32.20
C SER A 514 -29.89 -20.25 -32.24
N ALA A 515 -29.25 -21.42 -32.22
CA ALA A 515 -29.96 -22.64 -31.84
C ALA A 515 -30.29 -22.61 -30.33
N VAL A 516 -31.41 -23.20 -29.93
CA VAL A 516 -31.84 -23.29 -28.52
C VAL A 516 -31.89 -24.76 -28.10
N ASN A 517 -31.18 -25.11 -27.03
CA ASN A 517 -31.10 -26.45 -26.48
C ASN A 517 -31.57 -26.47 -25.02
N LEU A 518 -32.71 -27.11 -24.75
CA LEU A 518 -33.23 -27.38 -23.42
C LEU A 518 -32.61 -28.68 -22.88
N ALA A 519 -31.37 -28.57 -22.43
CA ALA A 519 -30.47 -29.70 -22.19
C ALA A 519 -30.77 -30.51 -20.90
N GLY A 520 -31.66 -30.04 -20.03
CA GLY A 520 -31.97 -30.70 -18.75
C GLY A 520 -33.46 -30.92 -18.52
N ALA A 521 -33.81 -31.92 -17.71
CA ALA A 521 -35.19 -32.08 -17.24
C ALA A 521 -35.66 -30.82 -16.50
N GLY A 522 -36.92 -30.40 -16.67
CA GLY A 522 -37.43 -29.16 -16.11
C GLY A 522 -36.86 -27.87 -16.71
N ALA A 523 -35.97 -27.95 -17.71
CA ALA A 523 -35.59 -26.79 -18.50
C ALA A 523 -36.83 -26.20 -19.19
N THR A 524 -37.01 -24.89 -19.09
CA THR A 524 -38.19 -24.21 -19.62
C THR A 524 -37.78 -23.02 -20.50
N LEU A 525 -38.32 -22.97 -21.72
CA LEU A 525 -38.35 -21.77 -22.55
C LEU A 525 -39.75 -21.17 -22.46
N ASP A 526 -39.90 -20.02 -21.82
CA ASP A 526 -41.20 -19.36 -21.59
C ASP A 526 -41.37 -18.12 -22.47
N LEU A 527 -42.28 -18.21 -23.43
CA LEU A 527 -42.63 -17.13 -24.36
C LEU A 527 -43.99 -16.51 -24.02
N SER A 528 -44.63 -16.90 -22.93
CA SER A 528 -46.00 -16.49 -22.62
C SER A 528 -46.17 -14.98 -22.39
N ALA A 529 -45.10 -14.30 -21.95
CA ALA A 529 -45.07 -12.85 -21.73
C ALA A 529 -44.52 -12.05 -22.93
N ALA A 530 -44.10 -12.71 -24.01
CA ALA A 530 -43.63 -12.03 -25.20
C ALA A 530 -44.79 -11.27 -25.87
N THR A 531 -44.47 -10.15 -26.52
CA THR A 531 -45.44 -9.26 -27.18
C THR A 531 -45.30 -9.25 -28.70
N THR A 532 -44.31 -9.97 -29.23
CA THR A 532 -44.03 -10.12 -30.66
C THR A 532 -43.73 -11.58 -30.96
N PRO A 533 -43.98 -12.05 -32.19
CA PRO A 533 -43.55 -13.37 -32.65
C PRO A 533 -42.05 -13.58 -32.42
N GLN A 534 -41.69 -14.78 -32.00
CA GLN A 534 -40.32 -15.15 -31.66
C GLN A 534 -39.69 -15.99 -32.77
N SER A 535 -38.38 -15.86 -32.93
CA SER A 535 -37.60 -16.64 -33.89
C SER A 535 -36.34 -17.17 -33.21
N THR A 536 -36.02 -18.41 -33.51
CA THR A 536 -34.78 -19.08 -33.11
C THR A 536 -34.25 -19.91 -34.28
N GLY A 537 -33.04 -20.45 -34.17
CA GLY A 537 -32.50 -21.45 -35.07
C GLY A 537 -33.17 -22.82 -34.90
N ALA A 538 -32.37 -23.89 -34.80
CA ALA A 538 -32.85 -25.21 -34.42
C ALA A 538 -33.32 -25.23 -32.96
N LEU A 539 -34.30 -26.09 -32.65
CA LEU A 539 -34.73 -26.37 -31.29
C LEU A 539 -34.22 -27.76 -30.90
N SER A 540 -33.77 -27.93 -29.67
CA SER A 540 -33.42 -29.25 -29.14
C SER A 540 -33.81 -29.32 -27.68
N GLY A 541 -34.09 -30.52 -27.19
CA GLY A 541 -34.48 -30.69 -25.81
C GLY A 541 -34.67 -32.15 -25.42
N VAL A 542 -34.51 -32.41 -24.12
CA VAL A 542 -34.67 -33.75 -23.54
C VAL A 542 -36.08 -33.93 -22.98
N ALA A 543 -36.46 -35.19 -22.74
CA ALA A 543 -37.71 -35.52 -22.04
C ALA A 543 -37.83 -34.77 -20.70
N GLY A 544 -39.01 -34.21 -20.44
CA GLY A 544 -39.29 -33.39 -19.26
C GLY A 544 -38.86 -31.92 -19.38
N SER A 545 -38.31 -31.48 -20.51
CA SER A 545 -38.20 -30.06 -20.85
C SER A 545 -39.52 -29.48 -21.39
N THR A 546 -39.71 -28.17 -21.28
CA THR A 546 -40.94 -27.48 -21.71
C THR A 546 -40.66 -26.23 -22.52
N VAL A 547 -41.34 -26.08 -23.65
CA VAL A 547 -41.50 -24.79 -24.35
C VAL A 547 -42.92 -24.32 -24.09
N ASN A 548 -43.08 -23.19 -23.39
CA ASN A 548 -44.36 -22.55 -23.16
C ASN A 548 -44.56 -21.39 -24.14
N LEU A 549 -45.33 -21.61 -25.21
CA LEU A 549 -45.63 -20.60 -26.21
C LEU A 549 -46.59 -19.51 -25.69
N GLY A 550 -47.45 -19.85 -24.71
CA GLY A 550 -48.62 -19.03 -24.40
C GLY A 550 -49.47 -18.79 -25.66
N GLY A 551 -49.69 -17.51 -26.00
CA GLY A 551 -50.35 -17.08 -27.23
C GLY A 551 -49.41 -16.66 -28.37
N ASN A 552 -48.09 -16.88 -28.23
CA ASN A 552 -47.10 -16.38 -29.18
C ASN A 552 -46.74 -17.40 -30.26
N ALA A 553 -46.31 -16.90 -31.41
CA ALA A 553 -45.73 -17.71 -32.48
C ALA A 553 -44.23 -17.89 -32.25
N LEU A 554 -43.73 -19.12 -32.44
CA LEU A 554 -42.31 -19.45 -32.48
C LEU A 554 -41.95 -19.97 -33.87
N THR A 555 -40.98 -19.31 -34.51
CA THR A 555 -40.43 -19.73 -35.81
C THR A 555 -39.05 -20.35 -35.62
N LEU A 556 -38.91 -21.62 -36.02
CA LEU A 556 -37.64 -22.34 -36.10
C LEU A 556 -37.03 -22.12 -37.48
N GLY A 557 -35.90 -21.42 -37.52
CA GLY A 557 -35.20 -21.01 -38.73
C GLY A 557 -33.79 -21.61 -38.86
N GLY A 558 -33.08 -21.20 -39.90
CA GLY A 558 -31.69 -21.60 -40.13
C GLY A 558 -31.51 -23.00 -40.75
N SER A 559 -30.26 -23.45 -40.79
CA SER A 559 -29.85 -24.71 -41.44
C SER A 559 -29.53 -25.85 -40.49
N GLY A 560 -29.57 -25.61 -39.17
CA GLY A 560 -29.31 -26.62 -38.15
C GLY A 560 -30.48 -27.59 -38.00
N SER A 561 -30.20 -28.84 -37.66
CA SER A 561 -31.20 -29.84 -37.30
C SER A 561 -31.32 -29.98 -35.79
N GLY A 562 -32.52 -30.30 -35.32
CA GLY A 562 -32.87 -30.38 -33.91
C GLY A 562 -33.70 -31.62 -33.59
N THR A 563 -33.56 -32.11 -32.37
CA THR A 563 -34.44 -33.15 -31.80
C THR A 563 -34.99 -32.65 -30.48
N TYR A 564 -36.31 -32.58 -30.38
CA TYR A 564 -37.01 -32.11 -29.19
C TYR A 564 -37.93 -33.22 -28.66
N ASP A 565 -37.55 -33.80 -27.51
CA ASP A 565 -38.29 -34.87 -26.83
C ASP A 565 -39.14 -34.34 -25.65
N GLY A 566 -39.29 -33.01 -25.57
CA GLY A 566 -40.00 -32.31 -24.50
C GLY A 566 -41.45 -32.00 -24.83
N THR A 567 -42.11 -31.23 -23.98
CA THR A 567 -43.46 -30.73 -24.23
C THR A 567 -43.42 -29.34 -24.86
N ILE A 568 -44.23 -29.10 -25.91
CA ILE A 568 -44.52 -27.75 -26.43
C ILE A 568 -45.98 -27.42 -26.06
N ALA A 569 -46.18 -26.44 -25.19
CA ALA A 569 -47.46 -26.06 -24.63
C ALA A 569 -47.84 -24.61 -25.00
N GLY A 570 -49.12 -24.25 -24.89
CA GLY A 570 -49.62 -22.89 -25.11
C GLY A 570 -51.02 -22.86 -25.73
N THR A 571 -51.88 -21.93 -25.29
CA THR A 571 -53.21 -21.73 -25.89
C THR A 571 -53.16 -20.57 -26.87
N GLY A 572 -53.34 -20.86 -28.16
CA GLY A 572 -53.34 -19.86 -29.23
C GLY A 572 -51.97 -19.57 -29.86
N GLY A 573 -50.88 -20.12 -29.31
CA GLY A 573 -49.56 -20.08 -29.92
C GLY A 573 -49.43 -21.00 -31.15
N SER A 574 -48.40 -20.77 -31.95
CA SER A 574 -48.10 -21.57 -33.15
C SER A 574 -46.61 -21.85 -33.30
N LEU A 575 -46.24 -23.06 -33.72
CA LEU A 575 -44.88 -23.42 -34.09
C LEU A 575 -44.76 -23.46 -35.62
N THR A 576 -43.80 -22.73 -36.18
CA THR A 576 -43.52 -22.70 -37.63
C THR A 576 -42.09 -23.16 -37.90
N LEU A 577 -41.92 -24.13 -38.80
CA LEU A 577 -40.61 -24.49 -39.33
C LEU A 577 -40.40 -23.75 -40.65
N ALA A 578 -39.43 -22.83 -40.69
CA ALA A 578 -39.09 -22.00 -41.86
C ALA A 578 -37.65 -22.20 -42.34
N GLY A 579 -36.84 -22.99 -41.63
CA GLY A 579 -35.46 -23.32 -41.96
C GLY A 579 -35.31 -24.45 -42.99
N THR A 580 -34.06 -24.74 -43.36
CA THR A 580 -33.71 -25.88 -44.25
C THR A 580 -33.25 -27.12 -43.48
N GLY A 581 -33.09 -27.01 -42.16
CA GLY A 581 -32.75 -28.13 -41.29
C GLY A 581 -33.94 -29.05 -41.01
N THR A 582 -33.66 -30.21 -40.41
CA THR A 582 -34.68 -31.16 -39.97
C THR A 582 -34.98 -30.96 -38.49
N GLU A 583 -36.24 -30.70 -38.14
CA GLU A 583 -36.70 -30.67 -36.75
C GLU A 583 -37.49 -31.95 -36.45
N THR A 584 -37.01 -32.75 -35.49
CA THR A 584 -37.66 -33.99 -35.05
C THR A 584 -38.34 -33.76 -33.71
N LEU A 585 -39.67 -33.86 -33.67
CA LEU A 585 -40.45 -33.83 -32.43
C LEU A 585 -40.80 -35.27 -32.06
N THR A 586 -40.44 -35.70 -30.85
CA THR A 586 -40.80 -37.04 -30.32
C THR A 586 -41.63 -36.89 -29.05
#